data_AF-A0A841Q2A8-F1
#
_entry.id   AF-A0A841Q2A8-F1
#
_cell.length_a   1.000
_cell.length_b   1.000
_cell.length_c   1.000
_cell.angle_alpha   90.00
_cell.angle_beta   90.00
_cell.angle_gamma   90.00
#
_symmetry.space_group_name_H-M   'P 1'
#
loop_
_entity.id
_entity.type
_entity.pdbx_description
1 polymer ?
#
loop_
_entity_poly.entity_id
_entity_poly.type
_entity_poly.pdbx_seq_one_letter_code
_entity_poly.pdbx_strand_id
1 'polypeptide(L)'
;MKFKNIIILLSVCLNILFGCLFFNESIKKDPLDVGLSFKEAVRVENYALAKTFIAKGRDEYISDEKLKKVNEVMGTGTSFTTYELLEFDNGEMVLLNLTTNNNYEIQDIIIIPEDLKFIFK
;
A
#
# COMPACT_ATOMS: atom_id res chain seq x y z
N MET A 1 -30.74 42.00 3.89
CA MET A 1 -30.36 40.91 4.83
C MET A 1 -30.27 39.52 4.18
N LYS A 2 -31.17 39.13 3.26
CA LYS A 2 -31.17 37.78 2.66
C LYS A 2 -29.94 37.46 1.79
N PHE A 3 -29.47 38.42 1.00
CA PHE A 3 -28.34 38.21 0.07
C PHE A 3 -27.00 37.99 0.81
N LYS A 4 -26.76 38.71 1.91
CA LYS A 4 -25.55 38.56 2.74
C LYS A 4 -25.48 37.17 3.39
N ASN A 5 -26.61 36.64 3.83
CA ASN A 5 -26.68 35.30 4.44
C ASN A 5 -26.46 34.19 3.40
N ILE A 6 -26.91 34.39 2.16
CA ILE A 6 -26.66 33.45 1.05
C ILE A 6 -25.17 33.39 0.72
N ILE A 7 -24.47 34.53 0.66
CA ILE A 7 -23.03 34.59 0.40
C ILE A 7 -22.23 33.86 1.49
N ILE A 8 -22.59 34.05 2.76
CA ILE A 8 -21.94 33.36 3.89
C ILE A 8 -22.17 31.85 3.80
N LEU A 9 -23.40 31.41 3.53
CA LEU A 9 -23.71 29.99 3.38
C LEU A 9 -22.94 29.36 2.22
N LEU A 10 -22.88 30.05 1.07
CA LEU A 10 -22.14 29.60 -0.10
C LEU A 10 -20.65 29.49 0.19
N SER A 11 -20.08 30.45 0.92
CA SER A 11 -18.68 30.43 1.36
C SER A 11 -18.38 29.24 2.28
N VAL A 12 -19.26 28.94 3.23
CA VAL A 12 -19.08 27.81 4.15
C VAL A 12 -19.19 26.48 3.39
N CYS A 13 -20.20 26.32 2.54
CA CYS A 13 -20.34 25.12 1.69
C CYS A 13 -19.13 24.92 0.78
N LEU A 14 -18.58 25.99 0.20
CA LEU A 14 -17.41 25.91 -0.66
C LEU A 14 -16.16 25.44 0.10
N ASN A 15 -15.96 25.91 1.33
CA ASN A 15 -14.85 25.45 2.19
C ASN A 15 -15.00 23.98 2.59
N ILE A 16 -16.23 23.52 2.86
CA ILE A 16 -16.50 22.10 3.15
C ILE A 16 -16.24 21.24 1.91
N LEU A 17 -16.65 21.71 0.73
CA LEU A 17 -16.43 21.01 -0.54
C LEU A 17 -14.94 20.88 -0.86
N PHE A 18 -14.17 21.98 -0.72
CA PHE A 18 -12.72 21.95 -0.88
C PHE A 18 -12.05 21.05 0.15
N GLY A 19 -12.46 21.11 1.43
CA GLY A 19 -11.93 20.22 2.47
C GLY A 19 -12.15 18.75 2.13
N CYS A 20 -13.30 18.38 1.57
CA CYS A 20 -13.61 17.01 1.17
C CYS A 20 -12.81 16.56 -0.06
N LEU A 21 -12.65 17.44 -1.06
CA LEU A 21 -11.86 17.14 -2.27
C LEU A 21 -10.36 16.96 -1.96
N PHE A 22 -9.78 17.87 -1.17
CA PHE A 22 -8.36 17.78 -0.80
C PHE A 22 -8.06 16.63 0.18
N PHE A 23 -9.01 16.26 1.04
CA PHE A 23 -8.84 15.12 1.94
C PHE A 23 -8.70 13.81 1.16
N ASN A 24 -9.51 13.59 0.12
CA ASN A 24 -9.49 12.36 -0.67
C ASN A 24 -8.20 12.18 -1.50
N GLU A 25 -7.61 13.27 -1.98
CA GLU A 25 -6.38 13.21 -2.80
C GLU A 25 -5.14 12.86 -1.97
N SER A 26 -5.17 13.13 -0.65
CA SER A 26 -4.10 12.81 0.29
C SER A 26 -4.06 11.35 0.79
N ILE A 27 -4.98 10.48 0.35
CA ILE A 27 -5.08 9.08 0.81
C ILE A 27 -4.55 8.08 -0.24
N LYS A 28 -3.69 8.50 -1.17
CA LYS A 28 -2.84 7.52 -1.86
C LYS A 28 -1.64 7.25 -0.96
N LYS A 29 -1.73 6.20 -0.15
CA LYS A 29 -0.58 5.72 0.62
C LYS A 29 0.41 5.11 -0.35
N ASP A 30 1.65 5.60 -0.34
CA ASP A 30 2.74 4.97 -1.08
C ASP A 30 2.94 3.53 -0.55
N PRO A 31 3.35 2.55 -1.40
CA PRO A 31 3.78 1.22 -0.95
C PRO A 31 4.68 1.23 0.29
N LEU A 32 5.60 2.20 0.40
CA LEU A 32 6.44 2.40 1.57
C LEU A 32 5.63 2.69 2.83
N ASP A 33 4.66 3.60 2.75
CA ASP A 33 3.81 3.98 3.89
C ASP A 33 2.95 2.81 4.36
N VAL A 34 2.41 2.04 3.41
CA VAL A 34 1.65 0.81 3.71
C VAL A 34 2.56 -0.22 4.38
N GLY A 35 3.75 -0.47 3.83
CA GLY A 35 4.72 -1.41 4.38
C GLY A 35 5.19 -1.04 5.79
N LEU A 36 5.49 0.24 6.03
CA LEU A 36 5.86 0.77 7.35
C LEU A 36 4.73 0.60 8.36
N SER A 37 3.50 0.96 7.98
CA SER A 37 2.33 0.86 8.88
C SER A 37 2.00 -0.59 9.21
N PHE A 38 2.08 -1.48 8.22
CA PHE A 38 1.90 -2.92 8.41
C PHE A 38 2.98 -3.49 9.35
N LYS A 39 4.26 -3.16 9.09
CA LYS A 39 5.38 -3.59 9.93
C LYS A 39 5.16 -3.19 11.39
N GLU A 40 4.79 -1.93 11.62
CA GLU A 40 4.57 -1.44 12.98
C GLU A 40 3.40 -2.15 13.67
N ALA A 41 2.28 -2.34 12.96
CA ALA A 41 1.12 -3.05 13.50
C ALA A 41 1.46 -4.49 13.90
N VAL A 42 2.25 -5.20 13.09
CA VAL A 42 2.70 -6.57 13.41
C VAL A 42 3.68 -6.57 14.59
N ARG A 43 4.61 -5.61 14.65
CA ARG A 43 5.61 -5.49 15.72
C ARG A 43 5.00 -5.34 17.10
N VAL A 44 3.91 -4.58 17.21
CA VAL A 44 3.17 -4.37 18.47
C VAL A 44 2.05 -5.39 18.66
N GLU A 45 2.04 -6.47 17.87
CA GLU A 45 1.05 -7.55 17.88
C GLU A 45 -0.41 -7.08 17.69
N ASN A 46 -0.61 -5.92 17.09
CA ASN A 46 -1.92 -5.40 16.73
C ASN A 46 -2.36 -5.94 15.36
N TYR A 47 -2.66 -7.24 15.32
CA TYR A 47 -3.04 -7.94 14.10
C TYR A 47 -4.36 -7.47 13.50
N ALA A 48 -5.27 -6.94 14.32
CA ALA A 48 -6.49 -6.31 13.84
C ALA A 48 -6.16 -5.11 12.94
N LEU A 49 -5.23 -4.26 13.35
CA LEU A 49 -4.75 -3.13 12.54
C LEU A 49 -3.96 -3.62 11.32
N ALA A 50 -3.08 -4.62 11.48
CA ALA A 50 -2.30 -5.17 10.36
C ALA A 50 -3.20 -5.67 9.23
N LYS A 51 -4.32 -6.35 9.58
CA LYS A 51 -5.31 -6.83 8.60
C LYS A 51 -6.03 -5.72 7.84
N THR A 52 -6.10 -4.49 8.37
CA THR A 52 -6.69 -3.36 7.61
C THR A 52 -5.89 -2.98 6.37
N PHE A 53 -4.62 -3.39 6.29
CA PHE A 53 -3.75 -3.17 5.13
C PHE A 53 -3.84 -4.30 4.08
N ILE A 54 -4.58 -5.37 4.40
CA ILE A 54 -4.74 -6.52 3.52
C ILE A 54 -5.89 -6.23 2.53
N ALA A 55 -5.70 -6.62 1.28
CA ALA A 55 -6.75 -6.49 0.27
C ALA A 55 -8.00 -7.29 0.68
N LYS A 56 -9.17 -6.69 0.53
CA LYS A 56 -10.45 -7.31 0.91
C LYS A 56 -10.60 -8.69 0.25
N GLY A 57 -10.97 -9.70 1.04
CA GLY A 57 -11.12 -11.08 0.56
C GLY A 57 -9.80 -11.88 0.55
N ARG A 58 -8.69 -11.29 0.99
CA ARG A 58 -7.41 -11.99 1.20
C ARG A 58 -7.13 -12.31 2.66
N ASP A 59 -7.99 -11.86 3.58
CA ASP A 59 -7.83 -12.02 5.03
C ASP A 59 -7.70 -13.49 5.46
N GLU A 60 -8.41 -14.39 4.79
CA GLU A 60 -8.36 -15.84 5.07
C GLU A 60 -7.01 -16.47 4.75
N TYR A 61 -6.23 -15.88 3.83
CA TYR A 61 -4.91 -16.39 3.45
C TYR A 61 -3.78 -15.86 4.36
N ILE A 62 -4.05 -14.86 5.20
CA ILE A 62 -3.07 -14.21 6.07
C ILE A 62 -3.56 -14.34 7.52
N SER A 63 -3.30 -15.51 8.09
CA SER A 63 -3.66 -15.83 9.48
C SER A 63 -2.81 -15.08 10.50
N ASP A 64 -3.29 -15.02 11.74
CA ASP A 64 -2.53 -14.47 12.86
C ASP A 64 -1.21 -15.23 13.10
N GLU A 65 -1.19 -16.54 12.80
CA GLU A 65 0.04 -17.33 12.85
C GLU A 65 1.07 -16.86 11.82
N LYS A 66 0.63 -16.48 10.60
CA LYS A 66 1.54 -15.89 9.60
C LYS A 66 2.06 -14.54 10.08
N LEU A 67 1.20 -13.68 10.63
CA LEU A 67 1.61 -12.38 11.17
C LEU A 67 2.60 -12.54 12.33
N LYS A 68 2.38 -13.52 13.20
CA LYS A 68 3.31 -13.87 14.28
C LYS A 68 4.66 -14.31 13.74
N LYS A 69 4.69 -15.19 12.73
CA LYS A 69 5.94 -15.59 12.06
C LYS A 69 6.67 -14.40 11.45
N VAL A 70 5.94 -13.44 10.89
CA VAL A 70 6.53 -12.18 10.41
C VAL A 70 7.19 -11.43 11.57
N ASN A 71 6.52 -11.28 12.71
CA ASN A 71 7.10 -10.62 13.90
C ASN A 71 8.37 -11.34 14.39
N GLU A 72 8.38 -12.67 14.38
CA GLU A 72 9.52 -13.49 14.82
C GLU A 72 10.76 -13.32 13.92
N VAL A 73 10.58 -13.07 12.61
CA VAL A 73 11.69 -12.83 11.68
C VAL A 73 12.10 -11.35 11.58
N MET A 74 11.35 -10.43 12.19
CA MET A 74 11.69 -9.00 12.16
C MET A 74 12.97 -8.74 12.97
N GLY A 75 13.97 -8.18 12.30
CA GLY A 75 15.16 -7.62 12.93
C GLY A 75 15.01 -6.12 13.27
N THR A 76 16.10 -5.54 13.79
CA THR A 76 16.18 -4.09 14.09
C THR A 76 16.10 -3.22 12.82
N GLY A 77 16.65 -3.69 11.70
CA GLY A 77 16.62 -3.03 10.40
C GLY A 77 15.59 -3.63 9.44
N THR A 78 15.00 -2.81 8.59
CA THR A 78 14.17 -3.26 7.46
C THR A 78 14.45 -2.39 6.25
N SER A 79 14.77 -3.03 5.14
CA SER A 79 14.79 -2.38 3.83
C SER A 79 13.43 -2.56 3.17
N PHE A 80 12.96 -1.53 2.48
CA PHE A 80 11.74 -1.58 1.69
C PHE A 80 12.13 -1.49 0.22
N THR A 81 11.64 -2.44 -0.57
CA THR A 81 11.88 -2.52 -2.01
C THR A 81 10.54 -2.73 -2.70
N THR A 82 10.30 -2.00 -3.78
CA THR A 82 9.10 -2.14 -4.59
C THR A 82 9.43 -3.01 -5.80
N TYR A 83 8.57 -3.98 -6.09
CA TYR A 83 8.69 -4.80 -7.28
C TYR A 83 7.42 -4.72 -8.12
N GLU A 84 7.59 -4.72 -9.44
CA GLU A 84 6.50 -4.93 -10.39
C GLU A 84 6.70 -6.28 -11.08
N LEU A 85 5.65 -7.11 -11.12
CA LEU A 85 5.67 -8.40 -11.83
C LEU A 85 5.02 -8.21 -13.20
N LEU A 86 5.79 -8.46 -14.26
CA LEU A 86 5.28 -8.58 -15.61
C LEU A 86 5.05 -10.06 -15.92
N GLU A 87 3.81 -10.45 -16.17
CA GLU A 87 3.45 -11.76 -16.71
C GLU A 87 3.09 -11.60 -18.19
N PHE A 88 3.80 -12.32 -19.06
CA PHE A 88 3.56 -12.30 -20.50
C PHE A 88 2.66 -13.46 -20.92
N ASP A 89 1.95 -13.29 -22.04
CA ASP A 89 1.03 -14.30 -22.58
C ASP A 89 1.70 -15.66 -22.89
N ASN A 90 3.03 -15.66 -23.08
CA ASN A 90 3.83 -16.87 -23.30
C ASN A 90 4.21 -17.59 -21.99
N GLY A 91 3.75 -17.10 -20.84
CA GLY A 91 4.07 -17.65 -19.52
C GLY A 91 5.44 -17.24 -18.97
N GLU A 92 6.17 -16.35 -19.65
CA GLU A 92 7.37 -15.73 -19.07
C GLU A 92 6.99 -14.71 -18.01
N MET A 93 7.81 -14.65 -16.96
CA MET A 93 7.63 -13.71 -15.86
C MET A 93 8.91 -12.91 -15.63
N VAL A 94 8.78 -11.60 -15.47
CA VAL A 94 9.88 -10.69 -15.20
C VAL A 94 9.55 -9.84 -13.98
N LEU A 95 10.48 -9.78 -13.03
CA LEU A 95 10.39 -8.92 -11.87
C LEU A 95 11.23 -7.66 -12.10
N LEU A 96 10.60 -6.49 -12.06
CA LEU A 96 11.28 -5.20 -12.08
C LEU A 96 11.52 -4.76 -10.64
N ASN A 97 12.77 -4.51 -10.26
CA ASN A 97 13.10 -3.86 -9.00
C ASN A 97 13.01 -2.35 -9.21
N LEU A 98 12.16 -1.67 -8.44
CA LEU A 98 11.88 -0.24 -8.57
C LEU A 98 12.44 0.55 -7.40
N THR A 99 12.80 1.82 -7.64
CA THR A 99 13.05 2.77 -6.55
C THR A 99 11.78 2.98 -5.72
N THR A 100 11.92 3.36 -4.45
CA THR A 100 10.79 3.63 -3.55
C THR A 100 10.40 5.11 -3.51
N ASN A 101 10.83 5.91 -4.49
CA ASN A 101 10.52 7.33 -4.61
C ASN A 101 9.37 7.57 -5.59
N ASN A 102 8.83 8.80 -5.60
CA ASN A 102 7.66 9.17 -6.40
C ASN A 102 7.80 8.96 -7.92
N ASN A 103 8.99 8.66 -8.44
CA ASN A 103 9.26 8.50 -9.87
C ASN A 103 9.46 7.04 -10.32
N TYR A 104 9.39 6.05 -9.41
CA TYR A 104 9.54 4.61 -9.67
C TYR A 104 10.47 4.28 -10.86
N GLU A 105 11.76 4.41 -10.66
CA GLU A 105 12.79 4.12 -11.66
C GLU A 105 13.25 2.64 -11.54
N ILE A 106 13.58 2.01 -12.67
CA ILE A 106 14.04 0.62 -12.69
C ILE A 106 15.48 0.55 -12.20
N GLN A 107 15.69 -0.18 -11.11
CA GLN A 107 17.01 -0.46 -10.53
C GLN A 107 17.59 -1.78 -11.06
N ASP A 108 16.76 -2.78 -11.31
CA ASP A 108 17.20 -4.11 -11.77
C ASP A 108 16.07 -4.86 -12.48
N ILE A 109 16.43 -5.85 -13.29
CA ILE A 109 15.50 -6.69 -14.06
C ILE A 109 15.86 -8.16 -13.84
N ILE A 110 14.90 -8.92 -13.31
CA ILE A 110 15.09 -10.35 -13.02
C ILE A 110 14.11 -11.15 -13.88
N ILE A 111 14.64 -11.98 -14.78
CA ILE A 111 13.84 -13.00 -15.47
C ILE A 111 13.61 -14.15 -14.49
N ILE A 112 12.36 -14.47 -14.19
CA ILE A 112 12.01 -15.48 -13.18
C ILE A 112 12.26 -16.88 -13.77
N PRO A 113 13.12 -17.70 -13.14
CA PRO A 113 13.34 -19.08 -13.55
C PRO A 113 12.05 -19.90 -13.52
N GLU A 114 11.92 -20.84 -14.47
CA GLU A 114 10.71 -21.66 -14.64
C GLU A 114 10.28 -22.37 -13.34
N ASP A 115 11.25 -22.88 -12.58
CA ASP A 115 11.05 -23.58 -11.32
C ASP A 115 10.58 -22.67 -10.18
N LEU A 116 10.64 -21.35 -10.32
CA LEU A 116 10.20 -20.37 -9.32
C LEU A 116 8.88 -19.68 -9.68
N LYS A 117 8.37 -19.83 -10.91
CA LYS A 117 7.13 -19.18 -11.37
C LYS A 117 5.91 -19.54 -10.53
N PHE A 118 5.89 -20.71 -9.89
CA PHE A 118 4.77 -21.16 -9.04
C PHE A 118 4.56 -20.29 -7.79
N ILE A 119 5.55 -19.51 -7.36
CA ILE A 119 5.46 -18.64 -6.17
C ILE A 119 4.47 -17.48 -6.39
N PHE A 120 4.24 -17.09 -7.65
CA PHE A 120 3.45 -15.92 -8.02
C PHE A 120 2.03 -16.25 -8.51
N LYS A 121 1.62 -17.53 -8.50
CA LYS A 121 0.30 -18.00 -8.96
C LYS A 121 -0.62 -18.39 -7.82
#